data_AF-A0A665W6W3-F1
#
_entry.id   AF-A0A665W6W3-F1
#
_cell.length_a   1.000
_cell.length_b   1.000
_cell.length_c   1.000
_cell.angle_alpha   90.00
_cell.angle_beta   90.00
_cell.angle_gamma   90.00
#
_symmetry.space_group_name_H-M   'P 1'
#
loop_
_entity.id
_entity.type
_entity.pdbx_description
1 polymer ?
#
loop_
_entity_poly.entity_id
_entity_poly.type
_entity_poly.pdbx_seq_one_letter_code
_entity_poly.pdbx_strand_id
1 'polypeptide(L)'
;LTCKNRKVKCCSDIPLTLSDAECEKITAVLLKSRTGEFDLESILFLKLRGVGKIKLVFHFKNALLFLNNVLLCLLGIHDLGCIGECINLERLDLSGNNITNLAPLASLRLLSVLNLSANRISNLEPLRSCEALQNLNVAGNIISSIESLHCLQPLRKLENIRLKDNTYNFTNPVCRSASYRTVVLEMFPNLKVLDGERIVGRGSDLYQLCKDIDDTIKAGLYKNGQLIEHPDCKPWVDDSYWEIKRSNNAIIEEAYKQFNDVLHECRLLNNRATHVISQTERSMSLKKQPKQYAI
;
A
#
# COMPACT_ATOMS: atom_id res chain seq x y z
N LEU A 1 -25.38 -4.81 34.54
CA LEU A 1 -24.57 -5.97 34.97
C LEU A 1 -23.59 -6.33 33.86
N THR A 2 -22.31 -6.15 34.16
CA THR A 2 -21.09 -6.63 33.46
C THR A 2 -20.89 -6.23 31.99
N CYS A 3 -20.35 -5.03 31.81
CA CYS A 3 -19.32 -4.76 30.78
C CYS A 3 -18.14 -5.73 31.01
N LYS A 4 -18.14 -6.90 30.36
CA LYS A 4 -16.94 -7.72 30.22
C LYS A 4 -16.23 -7.28 28.95
N ASN A 5 -15.19 -6.46 29.12
CA ASN A 5 -14.02 -6.31 28.25
C ASN A 5 -14.05 -7.10 26.93
N ARG A 6 -14.80 -6.64 25.92
CA ARG A 6 -14.57 -7.09 24.53
C ARG A 6 -13.28 -6.42 24.09
N LYS A 7 -12.16 -7.13 24.24
CA LYS A 7 -10.89 -6.75 23.60
C LYS A 7 -11.08 -6.82 22.08
N VAL A 8 -11.57 -5.74 21.48
CA VAL A 8 -11.51 -5.52 20.04
C VAL A 8 -10.03 -5.47 19.68
N LYS A 9 -9.51 -6.51 19.04
CA LYS A 9 -8.12 -6.57 18.59
C LYS A 9 -8.09 -6.70 17.08
N CYS A 10 -7.50 -5.70 16.42
CA CYS A 10 -7.16 -5.75 15.00
C CYS A 10 -6.25 -6.98 14.77
N CYS A 11 -6.62 -7.89 13.86
CA CYS A 11 -5.66 -8.82 13.28
C CYS A 11 -4.82 -8.04 12.26
N SER A 12 -3.90 -7.19 12.76
CA SER A 12 -2.91 -6.51 11.94
C SER A 12 -1.83 -7.50 11.55
N ASP A 13 -1.81 -7.84 10.26
CA ASP A 13 -0.81 -8.67 9.57
C ASP A 13 -0.79 -10.15 9.98
N ILE A 14 -1.60 -10.97 9.30
CA ILE A 14 -1.40 -12.43 9.28
C ILE A 14 -0.56 -12.74 8.04
N PRO A 15 0.76 -12.93 8.15
CA PRO A 15 1.57 -13.39 7.03
C PRO A 15 1.15 -14.83 6.69
N LEU A 16 0.46 -14.99 5.56
CA LEU A 16 0.20 -16.31 5.00
C LEU A 16 1.35 -16.66 4.05
N THR A 17 2.42 -17.24 4.58
CA THR A 17 3.37 -17.99 3.75
C THR A 17 2.69 -19.30 3.36
N LEU A 18 1.93 -19.26 2.26
CA LEU A 18 1.26 -20.43 1.71
C LEU A 18 2.30 -21.29 1.00
N SER A 19 2.63 -22.44 1.57
CA SER A 19 3.37 -23.49 0.86
C SER A 19 2.42 -24.17 -0.14
N ASP A 20 2.90 -24.35 -1.36
CA ASP A 20 2.16 -24.57 -2.62
C ASP A 20 1.22 -25.78 -2.74
N ALA A 21 0.90 -26.53 -1.67
CA ALA A 21 0.14 -27.79 -1.78
C ALA A 21 -1.24 -27.80 -1.12
N GLU A 22 -1.57 -26.91 -0.17
CA GLU A 22 -2.77 -27.10 0.69
C GLU A 22 -3.83 -25.98 0.65
N CYS A 23 -3.59 -24.85 -0.03
CA CYS A 23 -4.46 -23.67 0.10
C CYS A 23 -5.05 -23.17 -1.21
N GLU A 24 -5.81 -24.02 -1.91
CA GLU A 24 -6.76 -23.54 -2.93
C GLU A 24 -7.89 -22.69 -2.33
N LYS A 25 -8.08 -22.71 -1.00
CA LYS A 25 -9.17 -22.01 -0.30
C LYS A 25 -8.69 -21.34 1.00
N ILE A 26 -8.94 -20.04 1.14
CA ILE A 26 -8.88 -19.38 2.46
C ILE A 26 -10.15 -19.77 3.21
N THR A 27 -10.03 -20.64 4.21
CA THR A 27 -11.15 -21.08 5.06
C THR A 27 -11.05 -20.48 6.46
N ALA A 28 -12.17 -20.43 7.18
CA ALA A 28 -12.19 -20.01 8.57
C ALA A 28 -11.34 -20.89 9.49
N VAL A 29 -11.18 -22.18 9.16
CA VAL A 29 -10.28 -23.10 9.87
C VAL A 29 -8.82 -22.69 9.68
N LEU A 30 -8.45 -22.33 8.44
CA LEU A 30 -7.11 -21.79 8.14
C LEU A 30 -6.84 -20.52 8.96
N LEU A 31 -7.79 -19.59 8.97
CA LEU A 31 -7.66 -18.34 9.72
C LEU A 31 -7.55 -18.63 11.23
N LYS A 32 -8.46 -19.43 11.80
CA LYS A 32 -8.40 -19.87 13.22
C LYS A 32 -7.08 -20.54 13.58
N SER A 33 -6.53 -21.38 12.70
CA SER A 33 -5.26 -22.07 12.95
C SER A 33 -4.05 -21.13 13.00
N ARG A 34 -4.11 -20.00 12.28
CA ARG A 34 -3.02 -19.02 12.19
C ARG A 34 -3.15 -17.87 13.17
N THR A 35 -4.37 -17.53 13.55
CA THR A 35 -4.64 -16.47 14.50
C THR A 35 -4.70 -17.03 15.93
N GLY A 36 -5.20 -18.25 16.12
CA GLY A 36 -5.52 -18.83 17.43
C GLY A 36 -7.03 -18.84 17.67
N GLU A 37 -7.49 -19.32 18.84
CA GLU A 37 -8.92 -19.33 19.23
C GLU A 37 -9.49 -17.90 19.30
N PHE A 38 -9.80 -17.33 18.15
CA PHE A 38 -10.52 -16.08 18.04
C PHE A 38 -12.00 -16.35 17.78
N ASP A 39 -12.84 -15.65 18.54
CA ASP A 39 -14.23 -15.45 18.18
C ASP A 39 -14.28 -14.64 16.88
N LEU A 40 -14.57 -15.31 15.77
CA LEU A 40 -14.62 -14.71 14.43
C LEU A 40 -15.62 -13.54 14.36
N GLU A 41 -16.57 -13.46 15.29
CA GLU A 41 -17.54 -12.37 15.43
C GLU A 41 -16.92 -10.99 15.78
N SER A 42 -15.62 -10.92 16.11
CA SER A 42 -14.97 -9.67 16.53
C SER A 42 -13.94 -9.10 15.53
N ILE A 43 -13.83 -9.68 14.32
CA ILE A 43 -12.83 -9.23 13.34
C ILE A 43 -13.38 -8.03 12.55
N LEU A 44 -12.82 -6.85 12.80
CA LEU A 44 -13.14 -5.61 12.06
C LEU A 44 -12.17 -5.34 10.88
N PHE A 45 -10.99 -5.95 10.94
CA PHE A 45 -9.90 -5.74 10.01
C PHE A 45 -9.21 -7.07 9.71
N LEU A 46 -9.12 -7.43 8.42
CA LEU A 46 -8.41 -8.61 7.94
C LEU A 46 -7.40 -8.20 6.86
N LYS A 47 -6.12 -8.49 7.07
CA LYS A 47 -5.05 -8.25 6.08
C LYS A 47 -4.29 -9.55 5.81
N LEU A 48 -4.33 -10.01 4.56
CA LEU A 48 -3.64 -11.20 4.09
C LEU A 48 -2.70 -10.83 2.93
N ARG A 49 -1.51 -11.43 2.92
CA ARG A 49 -0.50 -11.35 1.84
C ARG A 49 0.10 -12.74 1.64
N GLY A 50 0.26 -13.16 0.39
CA GLY A 50 0.78 -14.47 -0.03
C GLY A 50 0.61 -14.64 -1.54
N VAL A 51 1.19 -15.68 -2.15
CA VAL A 51 1.15 -15.93 -3.61
C VAL A 51 0.51 -17.30 -3.84
N GLY A 52 -0.45 -17.43 -4.76
CA GLY A 52 -1.13 -18.69 -5.08
C GLY A 52 -2.46 -18.49 -5.83
N LYS A 53 -3.06 -19.51 -6.44
CA LYS A 53 -4.43 -19.39 -6.98
C LYS A 53 -5.42 -19.72 -5.88
N ILE A 54 -6.18 -18.73 -5.41
CA ILE A 54 -7.03 -18.91 -4.22
C ILE A 54 -8.49 -18.61 -4.55
N LYS A 55 -9.38 -19.45 -4.04
CA LYS A 55 -10.82 -19.17 -3.93
C LYS A 55 -11.14 -18.70 -2.51
N LEU A 56 -11.84 -17.59 -2.37
CA LEU A 56 -12.29 -17.11 -1.06
C LEU A 56 -13.50 -17.93 -0.60
N VAL A 57 -13.41 -18.64 0.55
CA VAL A 57 -14.53 -19.42 1.11
C VAL A 57 -14.67 -19.18 2.61
N PHE A 58 -15.64 -18.36 3.01
CA PHE A 58 -15.97 -18.19 4.43
C PHE A 58 -17.21 -19.01 4.79
N HIS A 59 -17.12 -19.87 5.81
CA HIS A 59 -18.22 -20.73 6.25
C HIS A 59 -19.10 -20.12 7.37
N PHE A 60 -18.87 -18.86 7.77
CA PHE A 60 -19.58 -18.23 8.87
C PHE A 60 -20.40 -17.01 8.39
N LYS A 61 -21.69 -17.24 8.10
CA LYS A 61 -22.65 -16.18 7.74
C LYS A 61 -22.74 -15.03 8.74
N ASN A 62 -22.45 -15.27 10.03
CA ASN A 62 -22.66 -14.27 11.09
C ASN A 62 -21.39 -13.50 11.49
N ALA A 63 -20.19 -14.08 11.30
CA ALA A 63 -18.94 -13.45 11.70
C ALA A 63 -18.46 -12.36 10.71
N LEU A 64 -18.84 -12.51 9.44
CA LEU A 64 -18.48 -11.58 8.35
C LEU A 64 -19.23 -10.25 8.41
N LEU A 65 -20.32 -10.19 9.19
CA LEU A 65 -21.12 -8.99 9.38
C LEU A 65 -20.36 -7.88 10.13
N PHE A 66 -19.21 -8.17 10.73
CA PHE A 66 -18.47 -7.19 11.53
C PHE A 66 -17.21 -6.65 10.83
N LEU A 67 -16.90 -7.13 9.62
CA LEU A 67 -15.75 -6.69 8.84
C LEU A 67 -16.06 -5.35 8.17
N ASN A 68 -15.35 -4.30 8.57
CA ASN A 68 -15.44 -2.99 7.92
C ASN A 68 -14.31 -2.80 6.91
N ASN A 69 -13.16 -3.46 7.11
CA ASN A 69 -11.95 -3.26 6.32
C ASN A 69 -11.27 -4.59 6.00
N VAL A 70 -11.05 -4.87 4.71
CA VAL A 70 -10.39 -6.11 4.25
C VAL A 70 -9.31 -5.76 3.23
N LEU A 71 -8.10 -6.30 3.43
CA LEU A 71 -6.96 -6.13 2.53
C LEU A 71 -6.45 -7.52 2.09
N LEU A 72 -6.61 -7.82 0.81
CA LEU A 72 -6.32 -9.10 0.17
C LEU A 72 -5.49 -8.84 -1.09
N CYS A 73 -4.21 -8.54 -0.94
CA CYS A 73 -3.35 -8.14 -2.06
C CYS A 73 -2.39 -9.28 -2.47
N LEU A 74 -2.16 -9.44 -3.78
CA LEU A 74 -1.17 -10.37 -4.37
C LEU A 74 -1.46 -11.87 -4.20
N LEU A 75 -2.69 -12.23 -3.80
CA LEU A 75 -3.11 -13.59 -3.41
C LEU A 75 -3.59 -14.48 -4.57
N GLY A 76 -3.47 -14.02 -5.82
CA GLY A 76 -3.98 -14.70 -7.02
C GLY A 76 -5.45 -15.14 -6.92
N ILE A 77 -6.27 -14.33 -6.24
CA ILE A 77 -7.71 -14.56 -6.11
C ILE A 77 -8.37 -14.39 -7.48
N HIS A 78 -9.20 -15.33 -7.89
CA HIS A 78 -9.98 -15.23 -9.13
C HIS A 78 -11.49 -15.23 -8.89
N ASP A 79 -11.92 -15.89 -7.81
CA ASP A 79 -13.31 -15.99 -7.37
C ASP A 79 -13.48 -15.35 -5.99
N LEU A 80 -14.32 -14.31 -5.95
CA LEU A 80 -14.65 -13.53 -4.77
C LEU A 80 -15.58 -14.27 -3.80
N GLY A 81 -16.24 -15.35 -4.26
CA GLY A 81 -17.03 -16.25 -3.42
C GLY A 81 -17.99 -15.53 -2.48
N CYS A 82 -17.80 -15.74 -1.17
CA CYS A 82 -18.67 -15.25 -0.10
C CYS A 82 -18.40 -13.79 0.32
N ILE A 83 -17.53 -13.03 -0.34
CA ILE A 83 -17.23 -11.64 0.08
C ILE A 83 -18.49 -10.77 0.10
N GLY A 84 -19.48 -11.07 -0.76
CA GLY A 84 -20.76 -10.38 -0.82
C GLY A 84 -21.64 -10.53 0.42
N GLU A 85 -21.36 -11.51 1.28
CA GLU A 85 -22.06 -11.69 2.55
C GLU A 85 -21.57 -10.69 3.62
N CYS A 86 -20.42 -10.04 3.41
CA CYS A 86 -19.83 -9.07 4.32
C CYS A 86 -20.48 -7.68 4.15
N ILE A 87 -21.80 -7.58 4.34
CA ILE A 87 -22.61 -6.40 3.99
C ILE A 87 -22.20 -5.08 4.66
N ASN A 88 -21.41 -5.15 5.74
CA ASN A 88 -20.92 -3.99 6.48
C ASN A 88 -19.51 -3.54 6.05
N LEU A 89 -18.95 -4.10 4.98
CA LEU A 89 -17.67 -3.68 4.43
C LEU A 89 -17.73 -2.22 3.96
N GLU A 90 -16.81 -1.41 4.48
CA GLU A 90 -16.60 -0.02 4.08
C GLU A 90 -15.35 0.14 3.21
N ARG A 91 -14.30 -0.66 3.43
CA ARG A 91 -13.05 -0.60 2.66
C ARG A 91 -12.58 -1.99 2.26
N LEU A 92 -12.26 -2.15 0.98
CA LEU A 92 -11.82 -3.41 0.41
C LEU A 92 -10.65 -3.18 -0.54
N ASP A 93 -9.52 -3.82 -0.26
CA ASP A 93 -8.39 -3.90 -1.17
C ASP A 93 -8.25 -5.34 -1.68
N LEU A 94 -8.33 -5.47 -2.99
CA LEU A 94 -8.22 -6.70 -3.76
C LEU A 94 -7.16 -6.54 -4.87
N SER A 95 -6.20 -5.63 -4.70
CA SER A 95 -5.20 -5.33 -5.72
C SER A 95 -4.22 -6.47 -5.99
N GLY A 96 -3.76 -6.59 -7.24
CA GLY A 96 -2.77 -7.59 -7.62
C GLY A 96 -3.29 -9.03 -7.62
N ASN A 97 -4.55 -9.24 -7.96
CA ASN A 97 -5.16 -10.57 -8.04
C ASN A 97 -5.49 -10.94 -9.50
N ASN A 98 -6.25 -12.02 -9.70
CA ASN A 98 -6.68 -12.53 -11.00
C ASN A 98 -8.21 -12.42 -11.18
N ILE A 99 -8.84 -11.42 -10.55
CA ILE A 99 -10.29 -11.27 -10.52
C ILE A 99 -10.80 -10.85 -11.89
N THR A 100 -11.85 -11.51 -12.35
CA THR A 100 -12.58 -11.18 -13.59
C THR A 100 -14.05 -10.83 -13.34
N ASN A 101 -14.66 -11.43 -12.31
CA ASN A 101 -16.08 -11.28 -12.00
C ASN A 101 -16.28 -10.53 -10.67
N LEU A 102 -17.01 -9.41 -10.74
CA LEU A 102 -17.34 -8.56 -9.59
C LEU A 102 -18.75 -8.80 -9.02
N ALA A 103 -19.51 -9.77 -9.54
CA ALA A 103 -20.90 -10.02 -9.10
C ALA A 103 -21.07 -10.12 -7.57
N PRO A 104 -20.16 -10.75 -6.81
CA PRO A 104 -20.27 -10.79 -5.35
C PRO A 104 -20.18 -9.42 -4.65
N LEU A 105 -19.66 -8.38 -5.30
CA LEU A 105 -19.58 -7.04 -4.71
C LEU A 105 -20.91 -6.27 -4.76
N ALA A 106 -21.88 -6.71 -5.57
CA ALA A 106 -23.13 -5.99 -5.80
C ALA A 106 -23.99 -5.82 -4.53
N SER A 107 -23.82 -6.68 -3.53
CA SER A 107 -24.52 -6.59 -2.24
C SER A 107 -23.88 -5.62 -1.24
N LEU A 108 -22.67 -5.12 -1.50
CA LEU A 108 -21.87 -4.33 -0.56
C LEU A 108 -22.21 -2.83 -0.62
N ARG A 109 -23.43 -2.47 -0.21
CA ARG A 109 -23.95 -1.09 -0.33
C ARG A 109 -23.20 -0.05 0.51
N LEU A 110 -22.54 -0.47 1.58
CA LEU A 110 -21.77 0.39 2.49
C LEU A 110 -20.31 0.59 2.05
N LEU A 111 -19.89 -0.06 0.96
CA LEU A 111 -18.52 0.03 0.48
C LEU A 111 -18.20 1.44 0.01
N SER A 112 -17.23 2.08 0.66
CA SER A 112 -16.80 3.46 0.42
C SER A 112 -15.47 3.55 -0.32
N VAL A 113 -14.56 2.59 -0.08
CA VAL A 113 -13.23 2.53 -0.69
C VAL A 113 -13.01 1.14 -1.29
N LEU A 114 -12.72 1.09 -2.58
CA LEU A 114 -12.45 -0.15 -3.30
C LEU A 114 -11.19 -0.03 -4.14
N ASN A 115 -10.21 -0.88 -3.86
CA ASN A 115 -9.01 -1.03 -4.66
C ASN A 115 -9.02 -2.38 -5.38
N LEU A 116 -9.12 -2.35 -6.70
CA LEU A 116 -9.13 -3.48 -7.62
C LEU A 116 -7.99 -3.38 -8.65
N SER A 117 -6.95 -2.58 -8.37
CA SER A 117 -5.85 -2.40 -9.32
C SER A 117 -5.12 -3.72 -9.63
N ALA A 118 -4.49 -3.81 -10.80
CA ALA A 118 -3.76 -5.00 -11.24
C ALA A 118 -4.59 -6.29 -11.14
N ASN A 119 -5.73 -6.32 -11.83
CA ASN A 119 -6.62 -7.48 -11.97
C ASN A 119 -6.93 -7.71 -13.46
N ARG A 120 -7.96 -8.52 -13.77
CA ARG A 120 -8.37 -8.85 -15.15
C ARG A 120 -9.83 -8.46 -15.42
N ILE A 121 -10.26 -7.34 -14.84
CA ILE A 121 -11.66 -6.90 -14.88
C ILE A 121 -11.92 -6.18 -16.20
N SER A 122 -13.02 -6.52 -16.86
CA SER A 122 -13.53 -5.82 -18.04
C SER A 122 -14.94 -5.24 -17.83
N ASN A 123 -15.71 -5.80 -16.89
CA ASN A 123 -17.08 -5.39 -16.60
C ASN A 123 -17.21 -4.83 -15.18
N LEU A 124 -17.72 -3.59 -15.07
CA LEU A 124 -17.95 -2.89 -13.81
C LEU A 124 -19.42 -2.84 -13.38
N GLU A 125 -20.35 -3.42 -14.16
CA GLU A 125 -21.80 -3.37 -13.89
C GLU A 125 -22.17 -3.73 -12.44
N PRO A 126 -21.56 -4.74 -11.79
CA PRO A 126 -21.89 -5.07 -10.40
C PRO A 126 -21.63 -3.95 -9.39
N LEU A 127 -20.74 -2.99 -9.70
CA LEU A 127 -20.42 -1.87 -8.81
C LEU A 127 -21.52 -0.81 -8.77
N ARG A 128 -22.47 -0.82 -9.71
CA ARG A 128 -23.60 0.11 -9.77
C ARG A 128 -24.43 0.16 -8.48
N SER A 129 -24.47 -0.96 -7.74
CA SER A 129 -25.20 -1.09 -6.48
C SER A 129 -24.42 -0.65 -5.23
N CYS A 130 -23.13 -0.29 -5.37
CA CYS A 130 -22.29 0.19 -4.28
C CYS A 130 -22.51 1.69 -4.03
N GLU A 131 -23.71 2.07 -3.57
CA GLU A 131 -24.15 3.48 -3.47
C GLU A 131 -23.28 4.37 -2.57
N ALA A 132 -22.56 3.79 -1.60
CA ALA A 132 -21.65 4.51 -0.71
C ALA A 132 -20.25 4.77 -1.30
N LEU A 133 -19.95 4.26 -2.51
CA LEU A 133 -18.61 4.26 -3.06
C LEU A 133 -18.11 5.68 -3.37
N GLN A 134 -16.96 6.03 -2.77
CA GLN A 134 -16.31 7.33 -2.88
C GLN A 134 -14.98 7.24 -3.61
N ASN A 135 -14.24 6.15 -3.40
CA ASN A 135 -12.92 5.94 -3.94
C ASN A 135 -12.84 4.60 -4.65
N LEU A 136 -12.60 4.64 -5.96
CA LEU A 136 -12.44 3.46 -6.81
C LEU A 136 -11.10 3.49 -7.53
N ASN A 137 -10.30 2.45 -7.34
CA ASN A 137 -9.10 2.21 -8.13
C ASN A 137 -9.24 0.92 -8.92
N VAL A 138 -9.26 1.01 -10.26
CA VAL A 138 -9.27 -0.13 -11.18
C VAL A 138 -8.12 -0.03 -12.19
N ALA A 139 -7.04 0.70 -11.87
CA ALA A 139 -5.87 0.81 -12.73
C ALA A 139 -5.25 -0.56 -13.05
N GLY A 140 -4.80 -0.77 -14.29
CA GLY A 140 -4.17 -2.04 -14.68
C GLY A 140 -5.18 -3.19 -14.79
N ASN A 141 -6.33 -2.92 -15.40
CA ASN A 141 -7.35 -3.89 -15.75
C ASN A 141 -7.55 -3.89 -17.29
N ILE A 142 -8.65 -4.48 -17.77
CA ILE A 142 -8.93 -4.69 -19.20
C ILE A 142 -10.21 -3.93 -19.62
N ILE A 143 -10.44 -2.75 -19.04
CA ILE A 143 -11.58 -1.89 -19.39
C ILE A 143 -11.31 -1.21 -20.73
N SER A 144 -12.05 -1.60 -21.77
CA SER A 144 -11.73 -1.25 -23.15
C SER A 144 -12.46 -0.03 -23.70
N SER A 145 -13.68 0.27 -23.22
CA SER A 145 -14.48 1.38 -23.73
C SER A 145 -15.06 2.26 -22.61
N ILE A 146 -15.45 3.47 -22.99
CA ILE A 146 -16.17 4.41 -22.12
C ILE A 146 -17.53 3.83 -21.70
N GLU A 147 -18.15 3.02 -22.56
CA GLU A 147 -19.47 2.44 -22.28
C GLU A 147 -19.46 1.58 -21.02
N SER A 148 -18.33 0.90 -20.75
CA SER A 148 -18.13 0.11 -19.53
C SER A 148 -18.15 0.96 -18.25
N LEU A 149 -17.96 2.28 -18.35
CA LEU A 149 -17.99 3.21 -17.22
C LEU A 149 -19.39 3.77 -16.94
N HIS A 150 -20.35 3.67 -17.88
CA HIS A 150 -21.70 4.20 -17.69
C HIS A 150 -22.42 3.63 -16.48
N CYS A 151 -22.14 2.37 -16.14
CA CYS A 151 -22.70 1.71 -14.97
C CYS A 151 -22.35 2.41 -13.64
N LEU A 152 -21.28 3.21 -13.61
CA LEU A 152 -20.85 3.97 -12.43
C LEU A 152 -21.53 5.34 -12.32
N GLN A 153 -22.18 5.85 -13.37
CA GLN A 153 -22.85 7.18 -13.34
C GLN A 153 -23.84 7.36 -12.18
N PRO A 154 -24.60 6.33 -11.75
CA PRO A 154 -25.52 6.47 -10.61
C PRO A 154 -24.80 6.72 -9.27
N LEU A 155 -23.49 6.47 -9.17
CA LEU A 155 -22.71 6.57 -7.93
C LEU A 155 -22.41 8.05 -7.60
N ARG A 156 -23.40 8.74 -7.04
CA ARG A 156 -23.33 10.19 -6.76
C ARG A 156 -22.23 10.59 -5.76
N LYS A 157 -21.78 9.66 -4.93
CA LYS A 157 -20.74 9.87 -3.91
C LYS A 157 -19.32 9.62 -4.46
N LEU A 158 -19.18 9.20 -5.72
CA LEU A 158 -17.89 8.87 -6.29
C LEU A 158 -17.07 10.14 -6.54
N GLU A 159 -16.01 10.31 -5.74
CA GLU A 159 -15.17 11.51 -5.76
C GLU A 159 -13.78 11.23 -6.35
N ASN A 160 -13.31 9.98 -6.28
CA ASN A 160 -11.97 9.62 -6.70
C ASN A 160 -12.01 8.36 -7.56
N ILE A 161 -11.58 8.46 -8.82
CA ILE A 161 -11.50 7.33 -9.75
C ILE A 161 -10.07 7.24 -10.30
N ARG A 162 -9.51 6.03 -10.32
CA ARG A 162 -8.26 5.73 -11.02
C ARG A 162 -8.49 4.59 -12.02
N LEU A 163 -8.32 4.88 -13.31
CA LEU A 163 -8.31 3.91 -14.41
C LEU A 163 -6.88 3.73 -14.96
N LYS A 164 -5.96 4.65 -14.65
CA LYS A 164 -4.52 4.45 -14.84
C LYS A 164 -3.72 4.94 -13.63
N ASP A 165 -2.51 4.41 -13.50
CA ASP A 165 -1.53 4.74 -12.48
C ASP A 165 -0.13 4.71 -13.13
N ASN A 166 0.50 5.88 -13.22
CA ASN A 166 1.81 6.04 -13.85
C ASN A 166 2.96 5.50 -12.97
N THR A 167 2.77 5.37 -11.65
CA THR A 167 3.82 4.90 -10.73
C THR A 167 4.14 3.43 -10.98
N TYR A 168 3.12 2.63 -11.28
CA TYR A 168 3.27 1.19 -11.55
C TYR A 168 3.06 0.82 -13.02
N ASN A 169 2.93 1.82 -13.90
CA ASN A 169 2.59 1.65 -15.31
C ASN A 169 1.31 0.80 -15.53
N PHE A 170 0.35 0.93 -14.62
CA PHE A 170 -0.93 0.25 -14.70
C PHE A 170 -1.89 1.10 -15.52
N THR A 171 -2.37 0.56 -16.64
CA THR A 171 -3.25 1.30 -17.55
C THR A 171 -4.39 0.39 -18.03
N ASN A 172 -5.54 0.99 -18.31
CA ASN A 172 -6.64 0.32 -19.00
C ASN A 172 -6.65 0.73 -20.48
N PRO A 173 -7.10 -0.15 -21.41
CA PRO A 173 -7.17 0.22 -22.82
C PRO A 173 -7.99 1.50 -23.10
N VAL A 174 -9.04 1.77 -22.31
CA VAL A 174 -9.84 3.01 -22.41
C VAL A 174 -9.01 4.28 -22.24
N CYS A 175 -7.93 4.23 -21.46
CA CYS A 175 -7.06 5.38 -21.19
C CYS A 175 -6.18 5.79 -22.38
N ARG A 176 -6.13 4.99 -23.45
CA ARG A 176 -5.38 5.31 -24.68
C ARG A 176 -6.11 6.31 -25.58
N SER A 177 -7.42 6.47 -25.41
CA SER A 177 -8.17 7.45 -26.19
C SER A 177 -7.79 8.87 -25.77
N ALA A 178 -7.58 9.76 -26.74
CA ALA A 178 -7.31 11.18 -26.46
C ALA A 178 -8.51 11.87 -25.77
N SER A 179 -9.73 11.42 -26.04
CA SER A 179 -10.96 11.96 -25.45
C SER A 179 -11.28 11.39 -24.06
N TYR A 180 -10.54 10.36 -23.61
CA TYR A 180 -10.79 9.64 -22.35
C TYR A 180 -11.00 10.60 -21.18
N ARG A 181 -10.07 11.53 -20.97
CA ARG A 181 -10.11 12.43 -19.82
C ARG A 181 -11.34 13.33 -19.87
N THR A 182 -11.58 13.99 -21.01
CA THR A 182 -12.70 14.90 -21.18
C THR A 182 -14.04 14.19 -20.95
N VAL A 183 -14.22 13.02 -21.57
CA VAL A 183 -15.47 12.26 -21.46
C VAL A 183 -15.71 11.74 -20.04
N VAL A 184 -14.66 11.31 -19.33
CA VAL A 184 -14.79 10.89 -17.92
C VAL A 184 -15.18 12.08 -17.02
N LEU A 185 -14.62 13.27 -17.25
CA LEU A 185 -14.98 14.46 -16.47
C LEU A 185 -16.40 14.93 -16.75
N GLU A 186 -16.85 14.87 -18.01
CA GLU A 186 -18.26 15.14 -18.37
C GLU A 186 -19.22 14.10 -17.77
N MET A 187 -18.79 12.84 -17.71
CA MET A 187 -19.56 11.74 -17.14
C MET A 187 -19.71 11.85 -15.62
N PHE A 188 -18.69 12.34 -14.91
CA PHE A 188 -18.64 12.41 -13.44
C PHE A 188 -18.37 13.85 -12.97
N PRO A 189 -19.39 14.72 -12.92
CA PRO A 189 -19.19 16.15 -12.62
C PRO A 189 -18.76 16.44 -11.18
N ASN A 190 -19.00 15.52 -10.24
CA ASN A 190 -18.62 15.67 -8.82
C ASN A 190 -17.23 15.10 -8.51
N LEU A 191 -16.50 14.63 -9.52
CA LEU A 191 -15.19 14.03 -9.33
C LEU A 191 -14.20 15.08 -8.80
N LYS A 192 -13.36 14.69 -7.84
CA LYS A 192 -12.32 15.53 -7.24
C LYS A 192 -10.92 15.13 -7.68
N VAL A 193 -10.73 13.84 -8.00
CA VAL A 193 -9.45 13.28 -8.44
C VAL A 193 -9.69 12.24 -9.54
N LEU A 194 -8.94 12.36 -10.63
CA LEU A 194 -8.89 11.40 -11.73
C LEU A 194 -7.46 10.91 -11.93
N ASP A 195 -7.23 9.60 -11.89
CA ASP A 195 -5.92 8.98 -12.15
C ASP A 195 -4.79 9.50 -11.25
N GLY A 196 -5.15 9.93 -10.03
CA GLY A 196 -4.22 10.54 -9.07
C GLY A 196 -4.01 12.04 -9.24
N GLU A 197 -4.53 12.64 -10.32
CA GLU A 197 -4.50 14.08 -10.55
C GLU A 197 -5.73 14.75 -9.92
N ARG A 198 -5.48 15.79 -9.12
CA ARG A 198 -6.55 16.63 -8.57
C ARG A 198 -7.15 17.48 -9.68
N ILE A 199 -8.48 17.52 -9.76
CA ILE A 199 -9.22 18.28 -10.78
C ILE A 199 -9.98 19.49 -10.23
N VAL A 200 -10.12 19.59 -8.91
CA VAL A 200 -10.78 20.72 -8.24
C VAL A 200 -9.95 21.33 -7.12
N GLY A 201 -10.07 22.65 -6.95
CA GLY A 201 -9.45 23.45 -5.90
C GLY A 201 -8.06 23.99 -6.27
N ARG A 202 -7.49 24.87 -5.45
CA ARG A 202 -6.25 25.63 -5.78
C ARG A 202 -5.07 24.79 -6.26
N GLY A 203 -4.97 23.53 -5.83
CA GLY A 203 -3.92 22.61 -6.28
C GLY A 203 -4.10 22.07 -7.71
N SER A 204 -5.34 21.96 -8.22
CA SER A 204 -5.58 21.59 -9.62
C SER A 204 -5.21 22.72 -10.56
N ASP A 205 -5.45 23.97 -10.18
CA ASP A 205 -5.13 25.14 -11.00
C ASP A 205 -3.62 25.25 -11.23
N LEU A 206 -2.83 25.03 -10.17
CA LEU A 206 -1.37 25.00 -10.26
C LEU A 206 -0.88 23.84 -11.14
N TYR A 207 -1.43 22.63 -10.96
CA TYR A 207 -1.05 21.48 -11.78
C TYR A 207 -1.40 21.68 -13.25
N GLN A 208 -2.59 22.23 -13.55
CA GLN A 208 -3.02 22.52 -14.90
C GLN A 208 -2.12 23.60 -15.54
N LEU A 209 -1.78 24.65 -14.79
CA LEU A 209 -0.81 25.65 -15.24
C LEU A 209 0.55 25.02 -15.55
N CYS A 210 1.09 24.17 -14.68
CA CYS A 210 2.34 23.46 -14.93
C CYS A 210 2.25 22.59 -16.21
N LYS A 211 1.13 21.90 -16.40
CA LYS A 211 0.90 21.06 -17.58
C LYS A 211 0.80 21.90 -18.86
N ASP A 212 0.09 23.02 -18.82
CA ASP A 212 -0.05 23.93 -19.97
C ASP A 212 1.33 24.52 -20.33
N ILE A 213 2.16 24.82 -19.34
CA ILE A 213 3.56 25.23 -19.54
C ILE A 213 4.36 24.10 -20.20
N ASP A 214 4.30 22.87 -19.68
CA ASP A 214 5.00 21.72 -20.25
C ASP A 214 4.56 21.44 -21.70
N ASP A 215 3.27 21.50 -21.99
CA ASP A 215 2.71 21.29 -23.32
C ASP A 215 3.11 22.43 -24.26
N THR A 216 3.21 23.67 -23.76
CA THR A 216 3.73 24.82 -24.51
C THR A 216 5.23 24.67 -24.81
N ILE A 217 6.03 24.21 -23.83
CA ILE A 217 7.45 23.93 -24.02
C ILE A 217 7.64 22.83 -25.07
N LYS A 218 6.90 21.72 -24.94
CA LYS A 218 6.91 20.63 -25.92
C LYS A 218 6.52 21.15 -27.30
N ALA A 219 5.41 21.86 -27.42
CA ALA A 219 4.94 22.41 -28.71
C ALA A 219 5.94 23.42 -29.31
N GLY A 220 6.64 24.19 -28.48
CA GLY A 220 7.71 25.11 -28.90
C GLY A 220 8.96 24.40 -29.44
N LEU A 221 9.33 23.26 -28.86
CA LEU A 221 10.47 22.43 -29.28
C LEU A 221 10.25 21.74 -30.65
N TYR A 222 9.00 21.55 -31.09
CA TYR A 222 8.69 20.89 -32.37
C TYR A 222 8.63 21.83 -33.58
N LYS A 223 8.85 23.14 -33.43
CA LYS A 223 8.64 24.09 -34.55
C LYS A 223 9.61 23.96 -35.72
N ASN A 224 10.73 23.22 -35.61
CA ASN A 224 11.72 23.09 -36.69
C ASN A 224 12.24 21.65 -36.96
N GLY A 225 11.54 20.60 -36.52
CA GLY A 225 11.88 19.22 -36.92
C GLY A 225 13.21 18.65 -36.41
N GLN A 226 13.92 19.35 -35.52
CA GLN A 226 15.07 18.83 -34.80
C GLN A 226 14.78 18.87 -33.30
N LEU A 227 14.93 17.72 -32.63
CA LEU A 227 15.19 17.71 -31.20
C LEU A 227 16.41 18.60 -30.98
N ILE A 228 16.27 19.67 -30.23
CA ILE A 228 17.45 20.35 -29.69
C ILE A 228 18.09 19.32 -28.78
N GLU A 229 19.12 18.62 -29.27
CA GLU A 229 20.04 17.88 -28.42
C GLU A 229 20.62 18.93 -27.48
N HIS A 230 20.04 19.02 -26.28
CA HIS A 230 20.71 19.68 -25.19
C HIS A 230 22.04 18.93 -25.04
N PRO A 231 23.19 19.62 -25.13
CA PRO A 231 24.48 18.96 -24.93
C PRO A 231 24.39 18.20 -23.62
N ASP A 232 24.68 16.90 -23.68
CA ASP A 232 24.50 15.90 -22.63
C ASP A 232 24.40 16.54 -21.25
N CYS A 233 23.26 16.32 -20.56
CA CYS A 233 23.04 16.81 -19.20
C CYS A 233 24.28 16.49 -18.36
N LYS A 234 25.13 17.50 -18.18
CA LYS A 234 26.33 17.36 -17.36
C LYS A 234 25.83 17.17 -15.93
N PRO A 235 26.44 16.24 -15.17
CA PRO A 235 26.16 16.13 -13.75
C PRO A 235 26.19 17.51 -13.10
N TRP A 236 25.18 17.82 -12.27
CA TRP A 236 25.07 19.12 -11.58
C TRP A 236 26.30 19.46 -10.73
N VAL A 237 27.10 18.44 -10.43
CA VAL A 237 28.35 18.50 -9.68
C VAL A 237 29.34 17.52 -10.31
N ASP A 238 30.60 17.93 -10.41
CA ASP A 238 31.70 17.04 -10.83
C ASP A 238 31.79 15.84 -9.88
N ASP A 239 32.26 14.69 -10.38
CA ASP A 239 32.37 13.44 -9.61
C ASP A 239 33.19 13.59 -8.30
N SER A 240 34.05 14.60 -8.23
CA SER A 240 34.90 14.93 -7.07
C SER A 240 34.34 16.03 -6.16
N TYR A 241 33.12 16.53 -6.39
CA TYR A 241 32.52 17.60 -5.59
C TYR A 241 32.29 17.19 -4.13
N TRP A 242 31.88 15.93 -3.92
CA TRP A 242 31.65 15.35 -2.59
C TRP A 242 32.91 14.76 -1.96
N GLU A 243 34.02 14.70 -2.71
CA GLU A 243 35.29 14.29 -2.16
C GLU A 243 35.84 15.42 -1.29
N ILE A 244 36.03 15.12 -0.02
CA ILE A 244 36.68 16.05 0.92
C ILE A 244 38.08 16.32 0.38
N LYS A 245 38.28 17.48 -0.24
CA LYS A 245 39.59 17.95 -0.66
C LYS A 245 40.47 17.95 0.58
N ARG A 246 41.45 17.03 0.62
CA ARG A 246 42.53 17.05 1.61
C ARG A 246 43.27 18.37 1.42
N SER A 247 42.81 19.38 2.12
CA SER A 247 43.51 20.64 2.21
C SER A 247 44.74 20.37 3.08
N ASN A 248 45.92 20.77 2.62
CA ASN A 248 47.18 20.76 3.37
C ASN A 248 47.14 21.80 4.51
N ASN A 249 46.05 21.82 5.26
CA ASN A 249 45.80 22.79 6.31
C ASN A 249 46.07 22.05 7.62
N ALA A 250 47.26 22.27 8.18
CA ALA A 250 47.74 21.59 9.38
C ALA A 250 46.74 21.67 10.55
N ILE A 251 45.93 22.73 10.60
CA ILE A 251 44.86 22.91 11.59
C ILE A 251 43.76 21.85 11.44
N ILE A 252 43.39 21.52 10.19
CA ILE A 252 42.34 20.52 9.91
C ILE A 252 42.88 19.11 10.18
N GLU A 253 44.13 18.81 9.81
CA GLU A 253 44.76 17.52 10.15
C GLU A 253 44.88 17.31 11.66
N GLU A 254 45.28 18.34 12.40
CA GLU A 254 45.37 18.27 13.86
C GLU A 254 43.99 18.12 14.51
N ALA A 255 42.96 18.80 13.98
CA ALA A 255 41.57 18.60 14.44
C ALA A 255 41.06 17.18 14.16
N TYR A 256 41.37 16.60 12.99
CA TYR A 256 41.04 15.20 12.67
C TYR A 256 41.77 14.22 13.58
N LYS A 257 43.03 14.49 13.90
CA LYS A 257 43.82 13.66 14.82
C LYS A 257 43.22 13.69 16.24
N GLN A 258 42.95 14.89 16.76
CA GLN A 258 42.32 15.05 18.08
C GLN A 258 40.95 14.37 18.16
N PHE A 259 40.14 14.48 17.11
CA PHE A 259 38.84 13.81 17.06
C PHE A 259 38.97 12.27 17.07
N ASN A 260 39.94 11.72 16.34
CA ASN A 260 40.20 10.29 16.33
C ASN A 260 40.76 9.78 17.66
N ASP A 261 41.60 10.56 18.33
CA ASP A 261 42.14 10.24 19.66
C ASP A 261 41.01 10.18 20.70
N VAL A 262 40.09 11.16 20.68
CA VAL A 262 38.90 11.17 21.55
C VAL A 262 37.99 9.96 21.27
N LEU A 263 37.77 9.61 20.01
CA LEU A 263 37.00 8.41 19.64
C LEU A 263 37.67 7.13 20.15
N HIS A 264 39.01 7.06 20.12
CA HIS A 264 39.75 5.92 20.63
C HIS A 264 39.62 5.81 22.16
N GLU A 265 39.75 6.92 22.90
CA GLU A 265 39.54 6.94 24.35
C GLU A 265 38.11 6.52 24.73
N CYS A 266 37.10 7.02 24.03
CA CYS A 266 35.70 6.62 24.24
C CYS A 266 35.52 5.10 24.08
N ARG A 267 36.15 4.49 23.09
CA ARG A 267 36.09 3.03 22.89
C ARG A 267 36.81 2.28 24.02
N LEU A 268 37.97 2.76 24.46
CA LEU A 268 38.69 2.16 25.58
C LEU A 268 37.90 2.25 26.89
N LEU A 269 37.27 3.39 27.16
CA LEU A 269 36.38 3.57 28.32
C LEU A 269 35.18 2.63 28.26
N ASN A 270 34.54 2.50 27.08
CA ASN A 270 33.42 1.58 26.91
C ASN A 270 33.83 0.11 27.13
N ASN A 271 35.01 -0.28 26.65
CA ASN A 271 35.54 -1.63 26.88
C ASN A 271 35.86 -1.88 28.36
N ARG A 272 36.44 -0.89 29.05
CA ARG A 272 36.69 -0.97 30.51
C ARG A 272 35.39 -1.07 31.30
N ALA A 273 34.39 -0.25 30.96
CA ALA A 273 33.07 -0.28 31.59
C ALA A 273 32.42 -1.66 31.41
N THR A 274 32.43 -2.20 30.19
CA THR A 274 31.93 -3.56 29.90
C THR A 274 32.67 -4.62 30.71
N HIS A 275 33.99 -4.50 30.85
CA HIS A 275 34.77 -5.44 31.66
C HIS A 275 34.38 -5.39 33.14
N VAL A 276 34.26 -4.20 33.73
CA VAL A 276 33.84 -4.01 35.12
C VAL A 276 32.43 -4.56 35.34
N ILE A 277 31.48 -4.27 34.45
CA ILE A 277 30.12 -4.81 34.51
C ILE A 277 30.17 -6.35 34.55
N SER A 278 30.92 -6.97 33.64
CA SER A 278 31.03 -8.44 33.58
C SER A 278 31.68 -9.06 34.83
N GLN A 279 32.68 -8.40 35.42
CA GLN A 279 33.29 -8.86 36.68
C GLN A 279 32.31 -8.73 37.86
N THR A 280 31.54 -7.64 37.90
CA THR A 280 30.56 -7.38 38.95
C THR A 280 29.42 -8.41 38.88
N GLU A 281 28.92 -8.72 37.68
CA GLU A 281 27.92 -9.77 37.45
C GLU A 281 28.41 -11.16 37.90
N ARG A 282 29.67 -11.51 37.61
CA ARG A 282 30.28 -12.77 38.08
C ARG A 282 30.37 -12.82 39.61
N SER A 283 30.78 -11.72 40.26
CA SER A 283 30.86 -11.65 41.73
C SER A 283 29.47 -11.71 42.42
N MET A 284 28.45 -11.12 41.78
CA MET A 284 27.05 -11.16 42.23
C MET A 284 26.44 -12.56 42.06
N SER A 285 26.83 -13.29 41.02
CA SER A 285 26.42 -14.67 40.77
C SER A 285 27.02 -15.64 41.80
N LEU A 286 28.30 -15.46 42.19
CA LEU A 286 28.95 -16.25 43.24
C LEU A 286 28.32 -16.05 44.64
N LYS A 287 27.79 -14.85 44.93
CA LYS A 287 27.05 -14.58 46.18
C LYS A 287 25.65 -15.21 46.24
N LYS A 288 25.12 -15.74 45.14
CA LYS A 288 23.79 -16.38 45.07
C LYS A 288 23.81 -17.91 45.21
N GLN A 289 24.97 -18.54 45.44
CA GLN A 289 25.00 -19.97 45.77
C GLN A 289 24.53 -20.20 47.22
N PRO A 290 23.54 -21.08 47.46
CA PRO A 290 23.08 -21.38 48.82
C PRO A 290 24.19 -22.10 49.59
N LYS A 291 24.44 -21.66 50.84
CA LYS A 291 25.32 -22.37 51.77
C LYS A 291 24.80 -23.80 51.95
N GLN A 292 25.51 -24.79 51.40
CA GLN A 292 25.31 -26.18 51.76
C GLN A 292 25.73 -26.34 53.22
N TYR A 293 24.76 -26.41 54.12
CA TYR A 293 24.98 -26.99 55.44
C TYR A 293 24.93 -28.51 55.27
N ALA A 294 26.09 -29.13 55.47
CA ALA A 294 26.21 -30.58 55.60
C ALA A 294 25.79 -30.99 57.02
N ILE A 295 24.76 -31.82 57.13
CA ILE A 295 24.56 -32.86 58.15
C ILE A 295 23.85 -34.03 57.46
#